data_AF-A0AAD1YRY3-F1
#
_entry.id   AF-A0AAD1YRY3-F1
#
_cell.length_a   1.000
_cell.length_b   1.000
_cell.length_c   1.000
_cell.angle_alpha   90.00
_cell.angle_beta   90.00
_cell.angle_gamma   90.00
#
_symmetry.space_group_name_H-M   'P 1'
#
loop_
_entity.id
_entity.type
_entity.pdbx_description
1 polymer ?
#
loop_
_entity_poly.entity_id
_entity_poly.type
_entity_poly.pdbx_seq_one_letter_code
_entity_poly.pdbx_strand_id
1 'polypeptide(L)'
;MRSNAYWFTIQFTNSKDKIVVWTADQDTPVNSQGSRVSIRGDRTMVLTDVDGRIKWQTNTTNTDVAATELLNTGNLVLKNRQGDILWQSFYFSIDTLLPSQLLTKDKRLISSLRKGSLESGYFNLYFGSDNVLSLISNSPQISSLH
;
A
#
# COMPACT_ATOMS: atom_id res chain seq x y z
N MET A 1 25.61 9.38 5.40
CA MET A 1 24.52 10.39 5.38
C MET A 1 23.21 9.64 5.60
N ARG A 2 22.42 9.98 6.62
CA ARG A 2 21.10 9.35 6.81
C ARG A 2 20.17 9.85 5.70
N SER A 3 19.47 8.94 5.04
CA SER A 3 18.41 9.29 4.09
C SER A 3 17.33 10.08 4.85
N ASN A 4 16.91 11.23 4.32
CA ASN A 4 15.79 12.02 4.84
C ASN A 4 14.45 11.60 4.20
N ALA A 5 14.41 10.48 3.48
CA ALA A 5 13.21 9.93 2.86
C ALA A 5 12.56 8.88 3.77
N TYR A 6 11.28 9.08 4.06
CA TYR A 6 10.45 8.25 4.93
C TYR A 6 9.15 7.89 4.24
N TRP A 7 8.58 6.75 4.63
CA TRP A 7 7.30 6.26 4.12
C TRP A 7 6.34 6.03 5.28
N PHE A 8 5.04 6.23 5.02
CA PHE A 8 3.99 5.79 5.92
C PHE A 8 3.64 4.34 5.61
N THR A 9 3.95 3.44 6.54
CA THR A 9 3.84 1.99 6.34
C THR A 9 3.04 1.30 7.43
N ILE A 10 2.48 0.13 7.09
CA ILE A 10 2.00 -0.87 8.03
C ILE A 10 3.02 -2.00 8.02
N GLN A 11 3.46 -2.45 9.20
CA GLN A 11 4.51 -3.46 9.35
C GLN A 11 4.23 -4.39 10.53
N PHE A 12 4.75 -5.61 10.47
CA PHE A 12 4.71 -6.53 11.60
C PHE A 12 5.57 -6.00 12.75
N THR A 13 4.97 -5.82 13.93
CA THR A 13 5.63 -5.27 15.12
C THR A 13 6.60 -6.25 15.78
N ASN A 14 6.31 -7.56 15.72
CA ASN A 14 7.14 -8.62 16.32
C ASN A 14 7.88 -9.44 15.24
N SER A 15 8.59 -8.75 14.35
CA SER A 15 9.38 -9.34 13.27
C SER A 15 10.82 -8.84 13.34
N LYS A 16 11.79 -9.76 13.30
CA LYS A 16 13.23 -9.41 13.25
C LYS A 16 13.57 -8.55 12.02
N ASP A 17 12.88 -8.79 10.92
CA ASP A 17 13.18 -8.19 9.62
C ASP A 17 12.28 -6.97 9.31
N LYS A 18 11.40 -6.54 10.23
CA LYS A 18 10.42 -5.44 10.04
C LYS A 18 9.75 -5.51 8.66
N ILE A 19 9.00 -6.58 8.45
CA ILE A 19 8.31 -6.84 7.19
C ILE A 19 7.21 -5.78 7.00
N VAL A 20 7.38 -4.92 6.00
CA VAL A 20 6.37 -3.97 5.54
C VAL A 20 5.33 -4.73 4.73
N VAL A 21 4.05 -4.53 5.05
CA VAL A 21 2.93 -5.23 4.41
C VAL A 21 2.09 -4.29 3.55
N TRP A 22 2.23 -2.98 3.78
CA TRP A 22 1.56 -1.94 3.01
C TRP A 22 2.27 -0.59 3.20
N THR A 23 2.23 0.26 2.17
CA THR A 23 2.71 1.65 2.20
C THR A 23 1.69 2.55 1.51
N ALA A 24 1.57 3.81 1.94
CA ALA A 24 0.66 4.79 1.32
C ALA A 24 1.01 5.01 -0.17
N ASP A 25 2.25 5.38 -0.44
CA ASP A 25 2.77 5.52 -1.80
C ASP A 25 4.22 5.03 -1.75
N GLN A 26 4.57 4.13 -2.66
CA GLN A 26 5.90 3.53 -2.74
C GLN A 26 6.92 4.50 -3.37
N ASP A 27 6.48 5.29 -4.35
CA ASP A 27 7.33 6.10 -5.20
C ASP A 27 7.52 7.52 -4.64
N THR A 28 6.66 7.91 -3.71
CA THR A 28 6.60 9.27 -3.18
C THR A 28 6.93 9.33 -1.68
N PRO A 29 8.22 9.24 -1.27
CA PRO A 29 8.60 9.42 0.12
C PRO A 29 8.38 10.88 0.60
N VAL A 30 8.35 11.04 1.92
CA VAL A 30 8.25 12.32 2.64
C VAL A 30 9.50 12.61 3.45
N ASN A 31 9.68 13.88 3.83
CA ASN A 31 10.73 14.27 4.77
C ASN A 31 10.50 13.66 6.16
N SER A 32 11.60 13.37 6.86
CA SER A 32 11.60 12.90 8.25
C SER A 32 11.03 13.89 9.25
N GLN A 33 11.13 15.19 8.94
CA GLN A 33 10.71 16.28 9.82
C GLN A 33 9.58 17.07 9.19
N GLY A 34 8.49 17.27 9.94
CA GLY A 34 7.36 18.10 9.54
C GLY A 34 6.33 17.43 8.63
N SER A 35 6.62 16.24 8.11
CA SER A 35 5.60 15.41 7.45
C SER A 35 4.56 14.93 8.45
N ARG A 36 3.32 14.70 7.97
CA ARG A 36 2.19 14.31 8.82
C ARG A 36 1.17 13.48 8.05
N VAL A 37 0.52 12.59 8.78
CA VAL A 37 -0.70 11.91 8.35
C VAL A 37 -1.87 12.52 9.12
N SER A 38 -2.93 12.90 8.42
CA SER A 38 -4.10 13.53 9.03
C SER A 38 -5.40 13.23 8.28
N ILE A 39 -6.54 13.41 8.96
CA ILE A 39 -7.86 13.45 8.33
C ILE A 39 -8.25 14.91 8.13
N ARG A 40 -8.58 15.29 6.89
CA ARG A 40 -9.05 16.64 6.55
C ARG A 40 -10.54 16.81 6.86
N GLY A 41 -11.01 18.05 6.87
CA GLY A 41 -12.42 18.37 7.08
C GLY A 41 -13.37 17.76 6.02
N ASP A 42 -12.85 17.49 4.83
CA ASP A 42 -13.53 16.79 3.73
C ASP A 42 -13.56 15.26 3.87
N ARG A 43 -13.13 14.75 5.04
CA ARG A 43 -13.06 13.33 5.42
C ARG A 43 -11.99 12.50 4.71
N THR A 44 -11.11 13.13 3.96
CA THR A 44 -10.00 12.45 3.29
C THR A 44 -8.82 12.26 4.24
N MET A 45 -8.31 11.02 4.34
CA MET A 45 -7.00 10.76 4.94
C MET A 45 -5.89 11.13 3.95
N VAL A 46 -4.95 11.96 4.39
CA VAL A 46 -3.84 12.48 3.57
C VAL A 46 -2.49 12.30 4.26
N LEU A 47 -1.45 12.07 3.46
CA LEU A 47 -0.04 12.20 3.85
C LEU A 47 0.50 13.48 3.21
N THR A 48 0.99 14.42 4.04
CA THR A 48 1.60 15.66 3.55
C THR A 48 3.08 15.73 3.94
N ASP A 49 3.89 16.29 3.06
CA ASP A 49 5.30 16.57 3.30
C ASP A 49 5.52 17.85 4.14
N VAL A 50 6.77 18.16 4.47
CA VAL A 50 7.18 19.33 5.27
C VAL A 50 6.73 20.68 4.70
N ASP A 51 6.59 20.77 3.38
CA ASP A 51 6.12 21.96 2.67
C ASP A 51 4.58 22.01 2.53
N GLY A 52 3.87 21.06 3.12
CA GLY A 52 2.42 20.95 3.08
C GLY A 52 1.85 20.33 1.80
N ARG A 53 2.69 19.93 0.82
CA ARG A 53 2.21 19.22 -0.37
C ARG A 53 1.64 17.86 0.01
N ILE A 54 0.48 17.52 -0.56
CA ILE A 54 -0.11 16.18 -0.43
C ILE A 54 0.69 15.23 -1.30
N LYS A 55 1.23 14.17 -0.69
CA LYS A 55 2.02 13.13 -1.35
C LYS A 55 1.18 11.88 -1.60
N TRP A 56 0.18 11.63 -0.76
CA TRP A 56 -0.77 10.54 -0.93
C TRP A 56 -2.11 10.86 -0.27
N GLN A 57 -3.19 10.29 -0.79
CA GLN A 57 -4.54 10.41 -0.21
C GLN A 57 -5.44 9.22 -0.54
N THR A 58 -6.45 8.99 0.30
CA THR A 58 -7.43 7.89 0.17
C THR A 58 -8.54 8.13 -0.88
N ASN A 59 -8.64 9.33 -1.46
CA ASN A 59 -9.70 9.72 -2.40
C ASN A 59 -11.13 9.49 -1.87
N THR A 60 -11.33 9.68 -0.56
CA THR A 60 -12.62 9.53 0.15
C THR A 60 -13.36 10.86 0.31
N THR A 61 -13.06 11.84 -0.54
CA THR A 61 -13.64 13.19 -0.48
C THR A 61 -15.16 13.13 -0.62
N ASN A 62 -15.89 13.86 0.23
CA ASN A 62 -17.36 13.91 0.27
C ASN A 62 -18.04 12.57 0.58
N THR A 63 -17.32 11.60 1.14
CA THR A 63 -17.91 10.39 1.72
C THR A 63 -18.26 10.61 3.19
N ASP A 64 -19.04 9.70 3.77
CA ASP A 64 -19.52 9.74 5.15
C ASP A 64 -18.55 9.07 6.15
N VAL A 65 -17.25 9.08 5.87
CA VAL A 65 -16.21 8.54 6.79
C VAL A 65 -16.34 9.19 8.16
N ALA A 66 -16.47 8.33 9.17
CA ALA A 66 -16.62 8.66 10.57
C ALA A 66 -15.44 8.17 11.42
N ALA A 67 -14.77 7.09 10.99
CA ALA A 67 -13.67 6.48 11.73
C ALA A 67 -12.55 5.98 10.81
N THR A 68 -11.33 5.96 11.36
CA THR A 68 -10.14 5.33 10.76
C THR A 68 -9.59 4.32 11.75
N GLU A 69 -9.47 3.06 11.33
CA GLU A 69 -9.13 1.94 12.20
C GLU A 69 -8.06 1.07 11.54
N LEU A 70 -7.04 0.67 12.31
CA LEU A 70 -6.16 -0.43 11.92
C LEU A 70 -6.70 -1.71 12.57
N LEU A 71 -7.24 -2.61 11.77
CA LEU A 71 -7.80 -3.87 12.25
C LEU A 71 -6.70 -4.85 12.66
N ASN A 72 -7.04 -5.82 13.52
CA ASN A 72 -6.12 -6.90 13.92
C ASN A 72 -5.63 -7.76 12.75
N THR A 73 -6.31 -7.72 11.60
CA THR A 73 -5.87 -8.37 10.36
C THR A 73 -4.72 -7.62 9.67
N GLY A 74 -4.40 -6.40 10.11
CA GLY A 74 -3.47 -5.48 9.44
C GLY A 74 -4.14 -4.59 8.39
N ASN A 75 -5.46 -4.71 8.20
CA ASN A 75 -6.19 -3.86 7.26
C ASN A 75 -6.46 -2.48 7.90
N LEU A 76 -5.92 -1.42 7.29
CA LEU A 76 -6.27 -0.05 7.63
C LEU A 76 -7.52 0.33 6.87
N VAL A 77 -8.58 0.70 7.58
CA VAL A 77 -9.90 0.94 7.00
C VAL A 77 -10.44 2.30 7.41
N LEU A 78 -11.14 2.95 6.48
CA LEU A 78 -11.98 4.12 6.75
C LEU A 78 -13.43 3.67 6.66
N LYS A 79 -14.22 3.96 7.69
CA LYS A 79 -15.61 3.49 7.82
C LYS A 79 -16.59 4.63 8.08
N ASN A 80 -17.84 4.45 7.64
CA ASN A 80 -18.95 5.31 8.05
C ASN A 80 -19.49 4.92 9.44
N ARG A 81 -20.55 5.62 9.91
CA ARG A 81 -21.17 5.36 11.22
C ARG A 81 -21.92 4.03 11.28
N GLN A 82 -22.30 3.49 10.13
CA GLN A 82 -22.97 2.20 9.97
C GLN A 82 -21.97 1.04 10.02
N GLY A 83 -20.67 1.33 9.91
CA GLY A 83 -19.59 0.35 9.92
C GLY A 83 -19.17 -0.11 8.52
N ASP A 84 -19.75 0.45 7.46
CA ASP A 84 -19.40 0.14 6.08
C ASP A 84 -17.98 0.64 5.78
N ILE A 85 -17.20 -0.21 5.11
CA ILE A 85 -15.83 0.12 4.71
C ILE A 85 -15.88 0.92 3.41
N LEU A 86 -15.47 2.19 3.48
CA LEU A 86 -15.43 3.11 2.34
C LEU A 86 -14.06 3.12 1.65
N TRP A 87 -13.00 2.79 2.39
CA TRP A 87 -11.65 2.61 1.86
C TRP A 87 -10.90 1.60 2.71
N GLN A 88 -10.00 0.83 2.09
CA GLN A 88 -9.15 -0.15 2.79
C GLN A 88 -7.78 -0.34 2.14
N SER A 89 -6.74 -0.54 2.98
CA SER A 89 -5.37 -0.78 2.51
C SER A 89 -5.22 -2.09 1.76
N PHE A 90 -6.03 -3.11 2.09
CA PHE A 90 -6.02 -4.43 1.43
C PHE A 90 -6.42 -4.41 -0.05
N TYR A 91 -6.93 -3.29 -0.55
CA TYR A 91 -7.15 -3.11 -1.98
C TYR A 91 -5.86 -2.73 -2.73
N PHE A 92 -4.86 -2.17 -2.04
CA PHE A 92 -3.65 -1.60 -2.59
C PHE A 92 -2.39 -2.32 -2.07
N SER A 93 -2.36 -3.65 -2.14
CA SER A 93 -1.17 -4.41 -1.72
C SER A 93 0.02 -4.20 -2.65
N ILE A 94 1.20 -4.26 -2.05
CA ILE A 94 2.49 -4.21 -2.73
C ILE A 94 2.94 -5.62 -3.15
N ASP A 95 3.74 -6.28 -2.31
CA ASP A 95 4.36 -7.59 -2.57
C ASP A 95 3.81 -8.71 -1.67
N THR A 96 3.07 -8.36 -0.63
CA THR A 96 2.65 -9.29 0.44
C THR A 96 1.13 -9.43 0.47
N LEU A 97 0.65 -10.68 0.51
CA LEU A 97 -0.75 -11.02 0.76
C LEU A 97 -0.91 -11.40 2.23
N LEU A 98 -1.78 -10.70 2.94
CA LEU A 98 -2.05 -10.98 4.35
C LEU A 98 -3.18 -12.02 4.53
N PRO A 99 -3.24 -12.72 5.68
CA PRO A 99 -4.39 -13.54 6.01
C PRO A 99 -5.70 -12.75 5.92
N SER A 100 -6.75 -13.36 5.39
CA SER A 100 -8.06 -12.72 5.11
C SER A 100 -8.05 -11.66 4.00
N GLN A 101 -6.91 -11.43 3.35
CA GLN A 101 -6.87 -10.58 2.16
C GLN A 101 -7.28 -11.38 0.92
N LEU A 102 -8.28 -10.87 0.21
CA LEU A 102 -8.73 -11.48 -1.05
C LEU A 102 -7.81 -11.07 -2.19
N LEU A 103 -7.28 -12.06 -2.90
CA LEU A 103 -6.65 -11.91 -4.22
C LEU A 103 -7.73 -12.12 -5.29
N THR A 104 -8.23 -11.02 -5.86
CA THR A 104 -9.25 -11.03 -6.91
C THR A 104 -8.62 -10.83 -8.29
N LYS A 105 -9.41 -10.97 -9.36
CA LYS A 105 -8.94 -10.79 -10.75
C LYS A 105 -8.38 -9.39 -11.05
N ASP A 106 -8.83 -8.39 -10.29
CA ASP A 106 -8.39 -7.00 -10.43
C ASP A 106 -7.11 -6.69 -9.65
N LYS A 107 -6.55 -7.69 -8.95
CA LYS A 107 -5.39 -7.51 -8.09
C LYS A 107 -4.18 -8.27 -8.61
N ARG A 108 -3.02 -7.67 -8.35
CA ARG A 108 -1.71 -8.22 -8.65
C ARG A 108 -0.75 -7.83 -7.54
N LEU A 109 0.09 -8.77 -7.15
CA LEU A 109 1.21 -8.53 -6.25
C LEU A 109 2.46 -8.36 -7.09
N ILE A 110 3.23 -7.33 -6.78
CA ILE A 110 4.48 -7.02 -7.47
C ILE A 110 5.60 -7.29 -6.47
N SER A 111 6.53 -8.19 -6.79
CA SER A 111 7.67 -8.50 -5.93
C SER A 111 8.46 -7.24 -5.60
N SER A 112 9.11 -7.18 -4.44
CA SER A 112 10.12 -6.15 -4.16
C SER A 112 11.43 -6.45 -4.91
N LEU A 113 12.14 -5.42 -5.38
CA LEU A 113 13.35 -5.55 -6.19
C LEU A 113 14.48 -6.29 -5.47
N ARG A 114 14.57 -6.10 -4.15
CA ARG A 114 15.53 -6.75 -3.24
C ARG A 114 14.89 -6.84 -1.86
N LYS A 115 15.36 -7.78 -1.04
CA LYS A 115 14.85 -7.97 0.33
C LYS A 115 14.89 -6.65 1.11
N GLY A 116 13.74 -6.22 1.63
CA GLY A 116 13.60 -4.99 2.42
C GLY A 116 13.56 -3.69 1.62
N SER A 117 13.57 -3.76 0.28
CA SER A 117 13.30 -2.60 -0.57
C SER A 117 11.81 -2.40 -0.74
N LEU A 118 11.38 -1.14 -0.79
CA LEU A 118 10.05 -0.80 -1.24
C LEU A 118 9.96 -0.76 -2.76
N GLU A 119 11.08 -0.63 -3.50
CA GLU A 119 11.07 -0.57 -4.97
C GLU A 119 10.46 -1.82 -5.60
N SER A 120 9.59 -1.63 -6.60
CA SER A 120 9.00 -2.71 -7.38
C SER A 120 10.05 -3.47 -8.18
N GLY A 121 10.03 -4.78 -8.04
CA GLY A 121 10.81 -5.74 -8.79
C GLY A 121 10.08 -6.22 -10.05
N TYR A 122 10.57 -7.33 -10.61
CA TYR A 122 10.15 -7.79 -11.94
C TYR A 122 9.04 -8.84 -11.91
N PHE A 123 8.82 -9.50 -10.76
CA PHE A 123 7.85 -10.59 -10.68
C PHE A 123 6.48 -10.09 -10.30
N ASN A 124 5.47 -10.64 -10.96
CA ASN A 124 4.08 -10.30 -10.78
C ASN A 124 3.26 -11.56 -10.55
N LEU A 125 2.56 -11.63 -9.42
CA LEU A 125 1.62 -12.70 -9.08
C LEU A 125 0.20 -12.17 -9.22
N TYR A 126 -0.63 -12.76 -10.07
CA TYR A 126 -2.01 -12.33 -10.29
C TYR A 126 -2.92 -13.50 -10.66
N PHE A 127 -4.22 -13.30 -10.47
CA PHE A 127 -5.24 -14.25 -10.86
C PHE A 127 -5.88 -13.82 -12.19
N GLY A 128 -5.63 -14.57 -13.26
CA GLY A 128 -6.05 -14.24 -14.61
C GLY A 128 -7.57 -14.38 -14.84
N SER A 129 -8.05 -13.79 -15.92
CA SER A 129 -9.44 -13.91 -16.36
C SER A 129 -9.83 -15.36 -16.70
N ASP A 130 -8.85 -16.15 -17.13
CA ASP A 130 -8.86 -17.58 -17.39
C ASP A 130 -8.95 -18.47 -16.13
N ASN A 131 -9.03 -17.87 -14.95
CA ASN A 131 -9.04 -18.54 -13.65
C ASN A 131 -7.72 -19.25 -13.31
N VAL A 132 -6.60 -18.82 -13.91
CA VAL A 132 -5.27 -19.34 -13.60
C VAL A 132 -4.53 -18.36 -12.69
N LEU A 133 -3.90 -18.88 -11.63
CA LEU A 133 -2.95 -18.12 -10.82
C LEU A 133 -1.59 -18.14 -11.51
N SER A 134 -1.10 -16.98 -11.92
CA SER A 134 0.09 -16.83 -12.75
C SER A 134 1.18 -16.02 -12.05
N LEU A 135 2.43 -16.48 -12.18
CA LEU A 135 3.64 -15.75 -11.80
C LEU A 135 4.43 -15.44 -13.07
N ILE A 136 4.57 -14.16 -13.41
CA ILE A 136 5.28 -13.71 -14.61
C ILE A 136 6.46 -12.80 -14.25
N SER A 137 7.50 -12.78 -15.09
CA SER A 137 8.64 -11.87 -14.97
C SER A 137 8.62 -10.83 -16.08
N ASN A 138 8.63 -9.55 -15.71
CA ASN A 138 8.72 -8.40 -16.61
C ASN A 138 10.16 -7.86 -16.69
N SER A 139 11.18 -8.71 -16.55
CA SER A 139 12.59 -8.29 -16.63
C SER A 139 12.88 -7.65 -18.00
N PRO A 140 13.49 -6.45 -18.06
CA PRO A 140 13.85 -5.78 -19.31
C PRO A 140 14.91 -6.52 -20.13
N GLN A 141 15.45 -7.63 -19.63
CA GLN A 141 16.28 -8.56 -20.40
C GLN A 141 15.81 -10.00 -20.13
N ILE A 142 14.87 -10.50 -20.95
CA ILE A 142 15.01 -11.74 -21.75
C ILE A 142 14.04 -11.58 -22.94
N SER A 143 14.56 -11.34 -24.14
CA SER A 143 13.82 -11.61 -25.37
C SER A 143 13.42 -13.09 -25.34
N SER A 144 12.13 -13.41 -25.29
CA SER A 144 11.70 -14.78 -25.57
C SER A 144 12.02 -15.05 -27.04
N LEU A 145 13.18 -15.63 -27.32
CA LEU A 145 13.45 -16.28 -28.59
C LEU A 145 12.57 -17.53 -28.62
N HIS A 146 11.45 -17.42 -29.31
CA HIS A 146 10.72 -18.54 -29.90
C HIS A 146 10.85 -18.43 -31.42
#